data_AF-A0A917XMW9-F1
#
_entry.id   AF-A0A917XMW9-F1
#
_cell.length_a   1.000
_cell.length_b   1.000
_cell.length_c   1.000
_cell.angle_alpha   90.00
_cell.angle_beta   90.00
_cell.angle_gamma   90.00
#
_symmetry.space_group_name_H-M   'P 1'
#
loop_
_entity.id
_entity.type
_entity.pdbx_description
1 polymer ?
#
loop_
_entity_poly.entity_id
_entity_poly.type
_entity_poly.pdbx_seq_one_letter_code
_entity_poly.pdbx_strand_id
1 'polypeptide(L)' 'MSAAERDLRALLEAVCEALTVPGDDFGDRRLADRARWARTTIRGALEDDPADVGWNVGYLRRKMAAEEEAASK' A
#
# COMPACT_ATOMS: atom_id res chain seq x y z
N MET A 1 12.00 18.87 2.80
CA MET A 1 11.67 17.63 3.52
C MET A 1 12.31 17.67 4.91
N SER A 2 11.51 17.61 5.98
CA SER A 2 11.97 17.54 7.37
C SER A 2 12.62 16.18 7.69
N ALA A 3 13.26 16.04 8.85
CA ALA A 3 13.81 14.75 9.29
C ALA A 3 12.70 13.71 9.48
N ALA A 4 11.58 14.11 10.09
CA ALA A 4 10.41 13.26 10.29
C ALA A 4 9.80 12.78 8.95
N GLU A 5 9.73 13.64 7.93
CA GLU A 5 9.24 13.24 6.60
C GLU A 5 10.18 12.24 5.91
N ARG A 6 11.50 12.39 6.07
CA ARG A 6 12.49 11.41 5.58
C ARG A 6 12.31 10.05 6.25
N ASP A 7 12.17 10.05 7.57
CA ASP A 7 12.00 8.83 8.35
C ASP A 7 10.67 8.12 8.01
N LEU A 8 9.60 8.90 7.79
CA LEU A 8 8.31 8.37 7.34
C LEU A 8 8.40 7.72 5.96
N ARG A 9 9.06 8.37 4.99
CA ARG A 9 9.27 7.81 3.66
C ARG A 9 10.08 6.50 3.72
N ALA A 10 11.18 6.49 4.49
CA ALA A 10 12.00 5.28 4.68
C ALA A 10 11.23 4.13 5.33
N LEU A 11 10.37 4.44 6.32
CA LEU A 11 9.48 3.44 6.93
C LEU A 11 8.52 2.83 5.90
N LEU A 12 7.90 3.66 5.07
CA LEU A 12 6.94 3.20 4.07
C LEU A 12 7.60 2.33 2.99
N GLU A 13 8.79 2.69 2.55
CA GLU A 13 9.60 1.87 1.64
C GLU A 13 9.89 0.49 2.26
N ALA A 14 10.33 0.44 3.51
CA ALA A 14 10.61 -0.81 4.23
C ALA A 14 9.36 -1.69 4.41
N VAL A 15 8.20 -1.10 4.71
CA VAL A 15 6.94 -1.84 4.81
C VAL A 15 6.53 -2.39 3.44
N CYS A 16 6.69 -1.62 2.36
CA CYS A 16 6.38 -2.09 1.01
C CYS A 16 7.28 -3.26 0.59
N GLU A 17 8.56 -3.23 0.95
CA GLU A 17 9.50 -4.32 0.74
C GLU A 17 9.12 -5.57 1.55
N ALA A 18 8.83 -5.42 2.85
CA ALA A 18 8.43 -6.53 3.71
C ALA A 18 7.14 -7.24 3.24
N LEU A 19 6.23 -6.48 2.59
CA LEU A 19 5.02 -7.04 2.00
C LEU A 19 5.26 -7.70 0.64
N THR A 20 6.43 -7.54 0.03
CA THR A 20 6.78 -8.14 -1.27
C THR A 20 7.40 -9.50 -1.03
N VAL A 21 6.60 -10.56 -1.18
CA VAL A 21 7.08 -11.95 -1.07
C VAL A 21 7.39 -12.48 -2.47
N PRO A 22 8.61 -12.98 -2.74
CA PRO A 22 8.93 -13.59 -4.03
C PRO A 22 8.04 -14.80 -4.31
N GLY A 23 7.42 -14.82 -5.49
CA GLY A 23 6.67 -15.98 -5.98
C GLY A 23 5.17 -16.00 -5.68
N ASP A 24 4.61 -14.97 -5.03
CA ASP A 24 3.16 -14.82 -4.75
C ASP A 24 2.45 -16.05 -4.13
N ASP A 25 3.19 -17.03 -3.62
CA ASP A 25 2.64 -18.22 -2.97
C ASP A 25 2.38 -17.94 -1.49
N PHE A 26 1.55 -16.92 -1.24
CA PHE A 26 0.76 -16.97 -0.03
C PHE A 26 -0.22 -18.12 -0.27
N GLY A 27 0.02 -19.29 0.34
CA GLY A 27 -0.94 -20.40 0.27
C GLY A 27 -2.38 -20.00 0.69
N ASP A 28 -2.54 -18.81 1.26
CA ASP A 28 -3.77 -18.06 1.40
C ASP A 28 -3.86 -16.85 0.43
N ARG A 29 -4.68 -17.01 -0.63
CA ARG A 29 -4.99 -15.95 -1.61
C ARG A 29 -5.49 -14.65 -0.98
N ARG A 30 -6.20 -14.72 0.14
CA ARG A 30 -6.71 -13.53 0.85
C ARG A 30 -5.59 -12.72 1.50
N LEU A 31 -4.51 -13.38 1.91
CA LEU A 31 -3.32 -12.72 2.43
C LEU A 31 -2.53 -12.05 1.30
N ALA A 32 -2.41 -12.71 0.14
CA ALA A 32 -1.82 -12.13 -1.06
C ALA A 32 -2.53 -10.85 -1.50
N ASP A 33 -3.86 -10.88 -1.59
CA ASP A 33 -4.67 -9.73 -2.02
C ASP A 33 -4.53 -8.54 -1.06
N ARG A 34 -4.52 -8.81 0.25
CA ARG A 34 -4.30 -7.76 1.26
C ARG A 34 -2.90 -7.17 1.21
N ALA A 35 -1.87 -8.01 1.05
CA ALA A 35 -0.50 -7.55 0.89
C ALA A 35 -0.37 -6.68 -0.38
N ARG A 36 -1.00 -7.11 -1.48
CA ARG A 36 -1.08 -6.32 -2.72
C ARG A 36 -1.75 -4.96 -2.49
N TRP A 37 -2.91 -4.90 -1.85
CA TRP A 37 -3.59 -3.63 -1.56
C TRP A 37 -2.76 -2.69 -0.70
N ALA A 38 -2.13 -3.22 0.36
CA ALA A 38 -1.26 -2.44 1.22
C ALA A 38 -0.06 -1.87 0.44
N ARG A 39 0.60 -2.67 -0.42
CA ARG A 39 1.68 -2.20 -1.31
C ARG A 39 1.20 -1.10 -2.25
N THR A 40 0.05 -1.27 -2.92
CA THR A 40 -0.50 -0.26 -3.84
C THR A 40 -0.79 1.06 -3.12
N THR A 41 -1.39 1.00 -1.94
CA THR A 41 -1.65 2.19 -1.12
C THR A 41 -0.37 2.89 -0.69
N ILE A 42 0.63 2.14 -0.22
CA ILE A 42 1.91 2.71 0.21
C ILE A 42 2.63 3.36 -0.97
N ARG A 43 2.65 2.72 -2.15
CA ARG A 43 3.26 3.30 -3.36
C ARG A 43 2.60 4.61 -3.78
N GLY A 44 1.27 4.68 -3.75
CA GLY A 44 0.55 5.93 -4.04
C GLY A 44 0.96 7.07 -3.10
N ALA A 45 1.08 6.80 -1.80
CA ALA A 45 1.55 7.81 -0.85
C ALA A 45 3.04 8.18 -1.02
N LEU A 46 3.88 7.24 -1.47
CA LEU A 46 5.28 7.53 -1.79
C LEU A 46 5.42 8.42 -3.04
N GLU A 47 4.51 8.26 -4.01
CA GLU A 47 4.44 9.06 -5.24
C GLU A 47 3.87 10.47 -5.00
N ASP A 48 2.86 10.60 -4.13
CA ASP A 48 2.25 11.87 -3.73
C ASP A 48 2.93 12.45 -2.45
N ASP A 49 2.18 12.61 -1.35
CA ASP A 49 2.68 13.03 -0.03
C ASP A 49 2.62 11.85 0.97
N PRO A 50 3.76 11.39 1.51
CA PRO A 50 3.81 10.34 2.53
C PRO A 50 2.97 10.64 3.79
N ALA A 51 2.71 11.91 4.11
CA ALA A 51 1.86 12.30 5.23
C ALA A 51 0.38 11.90 5.02
N ASP A 52 -0.05 11.72 3.77
CA ASP A 52 -1.41 11.29 3.42
C ASP A 52 -1.64 9.79 3.67
N VAL A 53 -0.60 9.03 4.03
CA VAL A 53 -0.72 7.62 4.47
C VAL A 53 -1.36 7.50 5.86
N GLY A 54 -1.73 8.60 6.50
CA GLY A 54 -2.64 8.64 7.65
C GLY A 54 -4.00 8.08 7.28
N TRP A 55 -4.12 6.76 7.22
CA TRP A 55 -5.32 6.02 6.87
C TRP A 55 -6.53 6.49 7.68
N ASN A 56 -7.38 7.30 7.08
CA ASN A 56 -8.80 7.21 7.39
C ASN A 56 -9.39 6.09 6.55
N VAL A 57 -10.29 5.31 7.16
CA VAL A 57 -10.98 4.16 6.55
C VAL A 57 -11.63 4.51 5.20
N GLY A 58 -11.97 5.78 4.97
CA GLY A 58 -12.53 6.27 3.72
C GLY A 58 -11.57 6.23 2.54
N TYR A 59 -10.28 6.56 2.73
CA TYR A 59 -9.28 6.47 1.65
C TYR A 59 -9.09 5.01 1.20
N LEU A 60 -8.92 4.10 2.17
CA LEU A 60 -8.77 2.67 1.90
C LEU A 60 -9.98 2.09 1.17
N ARG A 61 -11.21 2.42 1.61
CA ARG A 61 -12.44 1.98 0.95
C ARG A 61 -12.54 2.48 -0.49
N ARG A 62 -12.17 3.74 -0.76
CA ARG A 62 -12.20 4.28 -2.12
C ARG A 62 -11.18 3.60 -3.04
N LYS A 63 -9.95 3.39 -2.57
CA LYS A 63 -8.93 2.73 -3.39
C LYS A 63 -9.22 1.25 -3.63
N MET A 64 -9.72 0.52 -2.63
CA MET A 64 -10.17 -0.86 -2.82
C MET A 64 -11.27 -0.96 -3.88
N ALA A 65 -12.25 -0.07 -3.85
CA ALA A 65 -13.33 -0.04 -4.84
C ALA A 65 -12.80 0.23 -6.26
N ALA A 66 -11.87 1.18 -6.42
CA ALA A 66 -11.28 1.48 -7.73
C ALA A 66 -10.47 0.31 -8.31
N GLU A 67 -9.75 -0.43 -7.47
CA GLU A 67 -8.99 -1.62 -7.90
C GLU A 67 -9.90 -2.80 -8.23
N GLU A 68 -10.99 -3.02 -7.48
CA GLU A 68 -12.02 -4.03 -7.80
C GLU A 68 -12.71 -3.74 -9.15
N GLU A 69 -13.01 -2.47 -9.42
CA GLU A 69 -13.62 -2.03 -10.68
C GLU A 69 -12.66 -2.19 -11.87
N ALA A 70 -11.36 -1.95 -11.67
CA ALA A 70 -10.33 -2.18 -12.68
C ALA A 70 -10.09 -3.66 -12.97
N ALA A 71 -10.20 -4.53 -11.96
CA ALA A 71 -10.04 -5.98 -12.11
C ALA A 71 -11.26 -6.70 -12.72
N SER A 72 -12.41 -6.01 -12.77
CA SER A 72 -13.67 -6.52 -13.33
C SER A 72 -13.87 -6.18 -14.81
N LYS A 73 -12.88 -5.57 -15.46
CA LYS A 73 -12.82 -5.29 -16.90
C LYS A 73 -11.82 -6.22 -17.58
#